data_AF-U6MDS1-F1
#
_entry.id   AF-U6MDS1-F1
#
_cell.length_a   1.000
_cell.length_b   1.000
_cell.length_c   1.000
_cell.angle_alpha   90.00
_cell.angle_beta   90.00
_cell.angle_gamma   90.00
#
_symmetry.space_group_name_H-M   'P 1'
#
loop_
_entity.id
_entity.type
_entity.pdbx_description
1 polymer ?
#
loop_
_entity_poly.entity_id
_entity_poly.type
_entity_poly.pdbx_seq_one_letter_code
_entity_poly.pdbx_strand_id
1 'polypeptide(L)'
;MHQRTQLHHSPDLHEEAELAVHLAMLKEQNERKKAQIEEVKKRAQLMTIETCVLQQALVNLLQERRPEASSPRQQQQQQQLLQHKQQGQAGASGATATTPATASATAPATATATATTASVARTTTVATAAAAAEIVPTGVLLATLVSAGEIGVRRDAFEFRRAVVLGGEDVETGGTKGEVLLQHLQHRIKKRQQQQQLLQHKISKLKKQHRQQMGVFRSSSSSSSAEGLQRIDFDQLQIENEQFAAQVESSKADIANKKKKCSVLLQAQAVLKEQLSRCLEEGLALEASLNSRKAALEKTKRETEETAAEKEAVKRETKRLLVQSRGCSQLPQVKDLVLQKFLLLKQTKKLNALRRKLEVAQLETKTVKQDLKFQGLSA
;
A
#
# COMPACT_ATOMS: atom_id res chain seq x y z
N MET A 1 -72.36 -11.24 -30.40
CA MET A 1 -71.77 -12.53 -29.99
C MET A 1 -70.47 -12.78 -30.74
N HIS A 2 -69.35 -12.16 -30.36
CA HIS A 2 -68.01 -12.55 -30.85
C HIS A 2 -67.10 -12.66 -29.63
N GLN A 3 -66.98 -13.89 -29.11
CA GLN A 3 -65.99 -14.28 -28.12
C GLN A 3 -64.60 -14.15 -28.77
N ARG A 4 -63.81 -13.20 -28.28
CA ARG A 4 -62.39 -13.07 -28.64
C ARG A 4 -61.59 -13.76 -27.55
N THR A 5 -61.36 -15.05 -27.76
CA THR A 5 -60.55 -15.93 -26.93
C THR A 5 -59.12 -15.38 -26.92
N GLN A 6 -58.71 -14.80 -25.79
CA GLN A 6 -57.33 -14.41 -25.54
C GLN A 6 -56.53 -15.69 -25.27
N LEU A 7 -55.80 -16.15 -26.28
CA LEU A 7 -54.72 -17.13 -26.10
C LEU A 7 -53.56 -16.41 -25.40
N HIS A 8 -53.57 -16.45 -24.08
CA HIS A 8 -52.38 -16.20 -23.28
C HIS A 8 -51.31 -17.22 -23.69
N HIS A 9 -50.31 -16.78 -24.43
CA HIS A 9 -49.02 -17.46 -24.53
C HIS A 9 -48.52 -17.67 -23.10
N SER A 10 -48.57 -18.92 -22.62
CA SER A 10 -47.81 -19.28 -21.44
C SER A 10 -46.34 -19.11 -21.82
N PRO A 11 -45.55 -18.31 -21.07
CA PRO A 11 -44.12 -18.29 -21.28
C PRO A 11 -43.60 -19.72 -21.20
N ASP A 12 -42.78 -20.11 -22.17
CA ASP A 12 -42.22 -21.45 -22.24
C ASP A 12 -41.48 -21.71 -20.92
N LEU A 13 -41.94 -22.71 -20.15
CA LEU A 13 -41.37 -23.14 -18.87
C LEU A 13 -39.85 -23.37 -18.93
N HIS A 14 -39.31 -23.57 -20.14
CA HIS A 14 -37.90 -23.72 -20.39
C HIS A 14 -37.11 -22.41 -20.20
N GLU A 15 -37.64 -21.27 -20.68
CA GLU A 15 -36.98 -19.97 -20.51
C GLU A 15 -36.92 -19.54 -19.04
N GLU A 16 -37.98 -19.82 -18.28
CA GLU A 16 -38.00 -19.57 -16.83
C GLU A 16 -36.98 -20.43 -16.07
N ALA A 17 -36.79 -21.68 -16.48
CA ALA A 17 -35.79 -22.57 -15.90
C ALA A 17 -34.36 -22.09 -16.20
N GLU A 18 -34.08 -21.64 -17.42
CA GLU A 18 -32.76 -21.09 -17.80
C GLU A 18 -32.45 -19.79 -17.04
N LEU A 19 -33.43 -18.90 -16.93
CA LEU A 19 -33.32 -17.68 -16.13
C LEU A 19 -33.05 -17.97 -14.65
N ALA A 20 -33.71 -18.99 -14.08
CA ALA A 20 -33.49 -19.41 -12.71
C ALA A 20 -32.05 -19.93 -12.48
N VAL A 21 -31.52 -20.72 -13.41
CA VAL A 21 -30.13 -21.21 -13.37
C VAL A 21 -29.14 -20.05 -13.47
N HIS A 22 -29.37 -19.11 -14.39
CA HIS A 22 -28.50 -17.95 -14.55
C HIS A 22 -28.53 -17.03 -13.31
N LEU A 23 -29.70 -16.87 -12.67
CA LEU A 23 -29.84 -16.13 -11.41
C LEU A 23 -29.10 -16.82 -10.25
N ALA A 24 -29.17 -18.15 -10.17
CA ALA A 24 -28.43 -18.93 -9.16
C ALA A 24 -26.91 -18.78 -9.34
N MET A 25 -26.42 -18.87 -10.58
CA MET A 25 -25.01 -18.68 -10.91
C MET A 25 -24.52 -17.27 -10.55
N LEU A 26 -25.30 -16.23 -10.88
CA LEU A 26 -24.98 -14.85 -10.50
C LEU A 26 -24.96 -14.64 -8.99
N LYS A 27 -25.89 -15.26 -8.25
CA LYS A 27 -25.90 -15.22 -6.78
C LYS A 27 -24.64 -15.85 -6.20
N GLU A 28 -24.25 -17.03 -6.67
CA GLU A 28 -23.04 -17.70 -6.22
C GLU A 28 -21.78 -16.88 -6.55
N GLN A 29 -21.71 -16.30 -7.75
CA GLN A 29 -20.59 -15.44 -8.14
C GLN A 29 -20.51 -14.18 -7.26
N ASN A 30 -21.65 -13.59 -6.90
CA ASN A 30 -21.71 -12.45 -5.99
C ASN A 30 -21.30 -12.81 -4.57
N GLU A 31 -21.68 -13.99 -4.07
CA GLU A 31 -21.21 -14.47 -2.75
C GLU A 31 -19.69 -14.69 -2.74
N ARG A 32 -19.13 -15.30 -3.78
CA ARG A 32 -17.68 -15.47 -3.92
C ARG A 32 -16.95 -14.13 -3.95
N LYS A 33 -17.45 -13.15 -4.72
CA LYS A 33 -16.88 -11.79 -4.75
C LYS A 33 -16.99 -11.09 -3.40
N LYS A 34 -18.11 -11.26 -2.70
CA LYS A 34 -18.31 -10.71 -1.34
C LYS A 34 -17.30 -11.29 -0.35
N ALA A 35 -17.06 -12.60 -0.40
CA ALA A 35 -16.04 -13.25 0.43
C ALA A 35 -14.62 -12.74 0.14
N GLN A 36 -14.27 -12.55 -1.14
CA GLN A 36 -12.97 -11.98 -1.55
C GLN A 36 -12.80 -10.54 -1.04
N ILE A 37 -13.84 -9.71 -1.13
CA ILE A 37 -13.81 -8.33 -0.61
C ILE A 37 -13.56 -8.33 0.90
N GLU A 38 -14.22 -9.22 1.66
CA GLU A 38 -14.00 -9.34 3.10
C GLU A 38 -12.59 -9.84 3.45
N GLU A 39 -12.03 -10.76 2.67
CA GLU A 39 -10.63 -11.20 2.85
C GLU A 39 -9.64 -10.05 2.60
N VAL A 40 -9.83 -9.28 1.53
CA VAL A 40 -8.99 -8.11 1.22
C VAL A 40 -9.08 -7.05 2.31
N LYS A 41 -10.27 -6.78 2.85
CA LYS A 41 -10.44 -5.87 4.00
C LYS A 41 -9.69 -6.36 5.23
N LYS A 42 -9.76 -7.66 5.56
CA LYS A 42 -9.01 -8.24 6.69
C LYS A 42 -7.50 -8.10 6.51
N ARG A 43 -6.98 -8.37 5.29
CA ARG A 43 -5.55 -8.15 4.99
C ARG A 43 -5.15 -6.68 5.12
N ALA A 44 -5.97 -5.75 4.64
CA ALA A 44 -5.70 -4.31 4.76
C ALA A 44 -5.67 -3.85 6.24
N GLN A 45 -6.56 -4.38 7.08
CA GLN A 45 -6.56 -4.11 8.52
C GLN A 45 -5.31 -4.65 9.21
N LEU A 46 -4.92 -5.90 8.92
CA LEU A 46 -3.69 -6.49 9.45
C LEU A 46 -2.46 -5.66 9.06
N MET A 47 -2.37 -5.27 7.79
CA MET A 47 -1.24 -4.48 7.29
C MET A 47 -1.18 -3.08 7.93
N THR A 48 -2.34 -2.48 8.23
CA THR A 48 -2.41 -1.22 9.00
C THR A 48 -1.86 -1.40 10.42
N ILE A 49 -2.27 -2.48 11.11
CA ILE A 49 -1.79 -2.80 12.45
C ILE A 49 -0.27 -3.04 12.45
N GLU A 50 0.23 -3.85 11.49
CA GLU A 50 1.66 -4.10 11.33
C GLU A 50 2.45 -2.81 11.11
N THR A 51 1.93 -1.90 10.28
CA THR A 51 2.57 -0.61 10.01
C THR A 51 2.62 0.25 11.28
N CYS A 52 1.54 0.31 12.07
CA CYS A 52 1.52 1.03 13.35
C CYS A 52 2.52 0.44 14.36
N VAL A 53 2.60 -0.89 14.47
CA VAL A 53 3.54 -1.56 15.38
C VAL A 53 4.99 -1.27 14.98
N LEU A 54 5.31 -1.35 13.69
CA LEU A 54 6.64 -1.04 13.17
C LEU A 54 7.00 0.43 13.42
N GLN A 55 6.06 1.35 13.21
CA GLN A 55 6.27 2.77 13.44
C GLN A 55 6.52 3.07 14.93
N GLN A 56 5.77 2.44 15.83
CA GLN A 56 5.98 2.54 17.27
C GLN A 56 7.33 1.97 17.70
N ALA A 57 7.73 0.81 17.16
CA ALA A 57 9.04 0.22 17.44
C ALA A 57 10.18 1.14 16.99
N LEU A 58 10.04 1.80 15.84
CA LEU A 58 11.00 2.78 15.33
C LEU A 58 11.12 3.99 16.25
N VAL A 59 10.00 4.52 16.74
CA VAL A 59 10.00 5.64 17.71
C VAL A 59 10.70 5.23 19.00
N ASN A 60 10.43 4.04 19.52
CA ASN A 60 11.08 3.54 20.74
C ASN A 60 12.60 3.39 20.54
N LEU A 61 13.03 2.82 19.42
CA LEU A 61 14.46 2.70 19.10
C LEU A 61 15.14 4.06 18.96
N LEU A 62 14.46 5.07 18.40
CA LEU A 62 14.99 6.43 18.29
C LEU A 62 15.07 7.14 19.64
N GLN A 63 14.13 6.87 20.56
CA GLN A 63 14.14 7.40 21.92
C GLN A 63 15.24 6.77 22.77
N GLU A 64 15.46 5.46 22.68
CA GLU A 64 16.56 4.76 23.37
C GLU A 64 17.93 5.18 22.84
N ARG A 65 18.02 5.57 21.56
CA ARG A 65 19.28 5.97 20.93
C ARG A 65 19.59 7.46 21.03
N ARG A 66 18.78 8.26 21.71
CA ARG A 66 19.12 9.64 22.04
C ARG A 66 20.05 9.59 23.26
N PRO A 67 21.38 9.74 23.10
CA PRO A 67 22.24 9.86 24.28
C PRO A 67 21.76 11.09 25.04
N GLU A 68 21.39 10.90 26.31
CA GLU A 68 21.28 11.97 27.30
C GLU A 68 22.43 12.93 27.04
N ALA A 69 22.10 14.15 26.60
CA ALA A 69 23.08 15.19 26.34
C ALA A 69 23.99 15.24 27.56
N SER A 70 25.27 14.94 27.34
CA SER A 70 26.31 14.83 28.35
C SER A 70 26.12 15.90 29.41
N SER A 71 25.81 15.47 30.64
CA SER A 71 25.72 16.38 31.77
C SER A 71 27.05 17.17 31.86
N PRO A 72 27.02 18.48 32.14
CA PRO A 72 28.22 19.34 32.10
C PRO A 72 29.38 18.89 33.03
N ARG A 73 29.13 17.94 33.93
CA ARG A 73 30.16 17.28 34.75
C ARG A 73 31.12 16.38 33.97
N GLN A 74 30.69 15.74 32.88
CA GLN A 74 31.56 14.81 32.15
C GLN A 74 32.54 15.55 31.22
N GLN A 75 32.16 16.74 30.72
CA GLN A 75 33.07 17.64 29.99
C GLN A 75 34.14 18.25 30.90
N GLN A 76 33.80 18.58 32.15
CA GLN A 76 34.76 19.17 33.09
C GLN A 76 35.86 18.17 33.50
N GLN A 77 35.54 16.87 33.57
CA GLN A 77 36.52 15.83 33.91
C GLN A 77 37.46 15.49 32.75
N GLN A 78 37.00 15.62 31.51
CA GLN A 78 37.84 15.39 30.32
C GLN A 78 38.80 16.57 30.05
N GLN A 79 38.42 17.80 30.42
CA GLN A 79 39.30 18.97 30.33
C GLN A 79 40.44 18.95 31.38
N GLN A 80 40.21 18.38 32.57
CA GLN A 80 41.26 18.21 33.58
C GLN A 80 42.31 17.16 33.19
N LEU A 81 41.90 16.10 32.48
CA LEU A 81 42.83 15.07 31.96
C LEU A 81 43.72 15.61 30.82
N LEU A 82 43.23 16.54 30.01
CA LEU A 82 44.02 17.17 28.95
C LEU A 82 45.07 18.16 29.51
N GLN A 83 44.80 18.82 30.63
CA GLN A 83 45.78 19.71 31.28
C GLN A 83 46.94 18.93 31.92
N HIS A 84 46.69 17.74 32.49
CA HIS A 84 47.77 16.90 33.01
C HIS A 84 48.66 16.29 31.92
N LYS A 85 48.12 16.07 30.70
CA LYS A 85 48.89 15.48 29.61
C LYS A 85 49.85 16.46 28.93
N GLN A 86 49.59 17.77 28.99
CA GLN A 86 50.46 18.79 28.38
C GLN A 86 51.66 19.20 29.25
N GLN A 87 51.69 18.85 30.54
CA GLN A 87 52.85 19.12 31.40
C GLN A 87 53.90 18.01 31.42
N GLY A 88 53.68 16.89 30.71
CA GLY A 88 54.58 15.72 30.74
C GLY A 88 55.48 15.51 29.51
N GLN A 89 55.39 16.35 28.47
CA GLN A 89 56.15 16.15 27.23
C GLN A 89 56.82 17.44 26.76
N ALA A 90 57.88 17.82 27.46
CA ALA A 90 58.92 18.71 26.93
C ALA A 90 60.26 18.02 27.11
N GLY A 91 60.73 17.34 26.05
CA GLY A 91 62.07 16.76 26.02
C GLY A 91 62.14 15.49 25.18
N ALA A 92 62.40 15.64 23.88
CA ALA A 92 63.28 14.80 23.06
C ALA A 92 62.97 15.03 21.58
N SER A 93 63.75 15.92 20.98
CA SER A 93 63.95 16.09 19.55
C SER A 93 64.79 14.97 18.95
N GLY A 94 64.51 14.57 17.70
CA GLY A 94 65.57 14.17 16.77
C GLY A 94 65.27 13.00 15.81
N ALA A 95 65.56 13.25 14.52
CA ALA A 95 65.95 12.30 13.44
C ALA A 95 64.81 11.51 12.72
N THR A 96 64.44 11.86 11.47
CA THR A 96 64.98 11.37 10.15
C THR A 96 64.85 9.84 9.96
N ALA A 97 64.41 9.24 8.86
CA ALA A 97 64.09 9.62 7.48
C ALA A 97 63.38 8.43 6.76
N THR A 98 62.97 8.65 5.50
CA THR A 98 62.92 7.70 4.36
C THR A 98 61.84 6.60 4.26
N THR A 99 61.01 6.77 3.21
CA THR A 99 60.30 5.81 2.34
C THR A 99 61.25 4.76 1.68
N PRO A 100 60.81 3.77 0.85
CA PRO A 100 59.50 3.52 0.21
C PRO A 100 58.98 2.06 0.15
N ALA A 101 57.74 1.93 -0.37
CA ALA A 101 57.08 0.86 -1.16
C ALA A 101 57.66 -0.58 -1.24
N THR A 102 56.79 -1.60 -1.30
CA THR A 102 56.60 -2.53 -2.46
C THR A 102 55.39 -3.46 -2.23
N ALA A 103 54.70 -3.79 -3.32
CA ALA A 103 53.52 -4.64 -3.44
C ALA A 103 53.80 -6.15 -3.30
N SER A 104 52.74 -6.96 -3.07
CA SER A 104 52.42 -8.13 -3.92
C SER A 104 51.17 -8.88 -3.43
N ALA A 105 50.42 -9.35 -4.42
CA ALA A 105 49.23 -10.18 -4.32
C ALA A 105 49.58 -11.64 -4.06
N THR A 106 48.65 -12.43 -3.48
CA THR A 106 48.21 -13.74 -4.02
C THR A 106 47.07 -14.34 -3.19
N ALA A 107 45.99 -14.73 -3.89
CA ALA A 107 45.08 -15.83 -3.52
C ALA A 107 45.77 -17.17 -3.87
N PRO A 108 45.32 -18.38 -3.42
CA PRO A 108 44.03 -19.02 -3.77
C PRO A 108 43.36 -19.78 -2.60
N ALA A 109 42.03 -19.90 -2.52
CA ALA A 109 41.12 -20.95 -3.04
C ALA A 109 41.19 -22.36 -2.39
N THR A 110 40.04 -22.74 -1.78
CA THR A 110 39.34 -24.05 -1.77
C THR A 110 40.06 -25.36 -1.40
N ALA A 111 39.53 -26.06 -0.37
CA ALA A 111 39.03 -27.44 -0.49
C ALA A 111 38.27 -27.93 0.76
N THR A 112 37.28 -28.76 0.47
CA THR A 112 36.27 -29.50 1.25
C THR A 112 36.80 -30.82 1.85
N ALA A 113 36.29 -31.25 3.03
CA ALA A 113 35.93 -32.64 3.41
C ALA A 113 35.65 -32.70 4.94
N THR A 114 34.41 -32.88 5.42
CA THR A 114 33.70 -34.14 5.80
C THR A 114 34.39 -35.14 6.74
N ALA A 115 33.68 -35.38 7.86
CA ALA A 115 33.37 -36.67 8.51
C ALA A 115 34.13 -37.11 9.79
N THR A 116 33.36 -37.05 10.90
CA THR A 116 33.17 -38.06 11.98
C THR A 116 34.37 -38.72 12.67
N THR A 117 34.43 -38.54 13.99
CA THR A 117 34.41 -39.65 14.97
C THR A 117 33.81 -39.20 16.30
N ALA A 118 32.99 -40.08 16.86
CA ALA A 118 32.25 -39.94 18.10
C ALA A 118 33.10 -40.26 19.35
N SER A 119 32.45 -40.09 20.51
CA SER A 119 32.75 -40.74 21.81
C SER A 119 33.82 -40.09 22.68
N VAL A 120 33.40 -39.35 23.71
CA VAL A 120 33.46 -39.79 25.12
C VAL A 120 32.36 -39.06 25.90
N ALA A 121 31.50 -39.83 26.55
CA ALA A 121 30.42 -39.36 27.39
C ALA A 121 30.87 -39.23 28.86
N ARG A 122 30.35 -38.18 29.51
CA ARG A 122 29.78 -38.15 30.87
C ARG A 122 30.65 -38.64 32.04
N THR A 123 30.94 -37.71 32.96
CA THR A 123 30.49 -37.74 34.37
C THR A 123 31.01 -36.52 35.12
N THR A 124 30.18 -35.48 35.29
CA THR A 124 30.27 -34.46 36.38
C THR A 124 29.06 -33.51 36.29
N THR A 125 27.85 -34.04 36.46
CA THR A 125 26.61 -33.25 36.51
C THR A 125 25.77 -33.65 37.71
N VAL A 126 26.19 -33.27 38.93
CA VAL A 126 25.27 -33.23 40.11
C VAL A 126 25.59 -32.08 41.09
N ALA A 127 26.79 -31.49 41.12
CA ALA A 127 27.14 -30.53 42.18
C ALA A 127 26.93 -29.03 41.88
N THR A 128 26.50 -28.63 40.66
CA THR A 128 26.37 -27.21 40.28
C THR A 128 24.93 -26.72 40.10
N ALA A 129 23.92 -27.56 40.29
CA ALA A 129 22.51 -27.18 40.11
C ALA A 129 21.90 -26.44 41.33
N ALA A 130 22.53 -26.52 42.50
CA ALA A 130 22.02 -25.86 43.72
C ALA A 130 22.52 -24.41 43.91
N ALA A 131 23.57 -23.99 43.20
CA ALA A 131 24.13 -22.62 43.28
C ALA A 131 23.69 -21.70 42.13
N ALA A 132 23.02 -22.24 41.09
CA ALA A 132 22.55 -21.47 39.94
C ALA A 132 21.15 -20.85 40.13
N ALA A 133 20.53 -21.04 41.30
CA ALA A 133 19.17 -20.55 41.58
C ALA A 133 19.11 -19.11 42.13
N GLU A 134 20.25 -18.44 42.33
CA GLU A 134 20.25 -17.09 42.96
C GLU A 134 21.14 -16.06 42.23
N ILE A 135 21.25 -16.16 40.90
CA ILE A 135 21.75 -15.04 40.09
C ILE A 135 20.60 -14.57 39.22
N VAL A 136 19.75 -13.75 39.81
CA VAL A 136 18.75 -12.99 39.05
C VAL A 136 19.51 -12.19 37.99
N PRO A 137 19.22 -12.39 36.68
CA PRO A 137 19.93 -11.68 35.62
C PRO A 137 19.84 -10.18 35.88
N THR A 138 20.96 -9.48 35.84
CA THR A 138 21.06 -8.02 36.04
C THR A 138 20.08 -7.24 35.16
N GLY A 139 19.71 -7.78 33.99
CA GLY A 139 18.66 -7.23 33.12
C GLY A 139 17.24 -7.35 33.68
N VAL A 140 16.91 -8.41 34.42
CA VAL A 140 15.62 -8.56 35.11
C VAL A 140 15.54 -7.59 36.27
N LEU A 141 16.61 -7.38 37.04
CA LEU A 141 16.65 -6.37 38.10
C LEU A 141 16.50 -4.95 37.55
N LEU A 142 17.14 -4.63 36.42
CA LEU A 142 17.01 -3.34 35.77
C LEU A 142 15.58 -3.11 35.24
N ALA A 143 14.99 -4.11 34.58
CA ALA A 143 13.61 -4.04 34.10
C ALA A 143 12.60 -3.92 35.26
N THR A 144 12.83 -4.62 36.38
CA THR A 144 11.98 -4.54 37.57
C THR A 144 12.14 -3.19 38.28
N LEU A 145 13.34 -2.59 38.28
CA LEU A 145 13.59 -1.24 38.81
C LEU A 145 12.98 -0.15 37.94
N VAL A 146 13.05 -0.28 36.62
CA VAL A 146 12.40 0.63 35.66
C VAL A 146 10.89 0.53 35.80
N SER A 147 10.33 -0.68 35.83
CA SER A 147 8.91 -0.91 36.08
C SER A 147 8.45 -0.38 37.45
N ALA A 148 9.25 -0.57 38.51
CA ALA A 148 8.97 0.02 39.82
C ALA A 148 9.02 1.55 39.82
N GLY A 149 9.93 2.14 39.03
CA GLY A 149 9.99 3.58 38.77
C GLY A 149 8.75 4.10 38.05
N GLU A 150 8.30 3.39 37.00
CA GLU A 150 7.08 3.73 36.25
C GLU A 150 5.82 3.61 37.11
N ILE A 151 5.71 2.56 37.94
CA ILE A 151 4.60 2.38 38.88
C ILE A 151 4.60 3.51 39.94
N GLY A 152 5.78 3.93 40.40
CA GLY A 152 5.94 5.07 41.31
C GLY A 152 5.48 6.39 40.68
N VAL A 153 5.86 6.64 39.42
CA VAL A 153 5.44 7.84 38.68
C VAL A 153 3.93 7.84 38.42
N ARG A 154 3.35 6.68 38.09
CA ARG A 154 1.89 6.52 37.91
C ARG A 154 1.12 6.75 39.22
N ARG A 155 1.65 6.26 40.35
CA ARG A 155 1.07 6.49 41.68
C ARG A 155 1.13 7.96 42.08
N ASP A 156 2.29 8.62 41.89
CA ASP A 156 2.46 10.05 42.16
C ASP A 156 1.53 10.91 41.27
N ALA A 157 1.37 10.54 39.99
CA ALA A 157 0.44 11.22 39.08
C ALA A 157 -1.03 11.05 39.50
N PHE A 158 -1.39 9.87 40.02
CA PHE A 158 -2.71 9.59 40.57
C PHE A 158 -2.98 10.38 41.86
N GLU A 159 -2.00 10.43 42.78
CA GLU A 159 -2.08 11.24 44.00
C GLU A 159 -2.19 12.74 43.68
N PHE A 160 -1.46 13.23 42.69
CA PHE A 160 -1.56 14.60 42.20
C PHE A 160 -2.95 14.90 41.64
N ARG A 161 -3.47 14.04 40.75
CA ARG A 161 -4.82 14.21 40.19
C ARG A 161 -5.88 14.21 41.28
N ARG A 162 -5.77 13.32 42.28
CA ARG A 162 -6.74 13.26 43.38
C ARG A 162 -6.66 14.48 44.30
N ALA A 163 -5.45 14.87 44.73
CA ALA A 163 -5.28 15.91 45.73
C ALA A 163 -5.40 17.32 45.17
N VAL A 164 -4.90 17.55 43.94
CA VAL A 164 -4.81 18.87 43.34
C VAL A 164 -5.93 19.10 42.34
N VAL A 165 -6.13 18.16 41.39
CA VAL A 165 -7.11 18.35 40.31
C VAL A 165 -8.53 18.13 40.80
N LEU A 166 -8.79 17.09 41.60
CA LEU A 166 -10.13 16.78 42.11
C LEU A 166 -10.42 17.39 43.49
N GLY A 167 -9.42 17.49 44.37
CA GLY A 167 -9.57 18.02 45.72
C GLY A 167 -9.40 19.53 45.85
N GLY A 168 -8.86 20.18 44.83
CA GLY A 168 -8.56 21.63 44.83
C GLY A 168 -9.38 22.45 43.84
N GLU A 169 -10.39 21.86 43.20
CA GLU A 169 -11.26 22.56 42.25
C GLU A 169 -12.21 23.52 42.98
N ASP A 170 -12.26 24.77 42.53
CA ASP A 170 -13.22 25.73 43.05
C ASP A 170 -14.58 25.54 42.36
N VAL A 171 -15.61 25.26 43.15
CA VAL A 171 -16.92 24.80 42.66
C VAL A 171 -17.61 25.86 41.77
N GLU A 172 -17.29 27.13 41.97
CA GLU A 172 -17.89 28.23 41.21
C GLU A 172 -17.12 28.61 39.94
N THR A 173 -15.81 28.36 39.87
CA THR A 173 -14.94 28.83 38.78
C THR A 173 -14.31 27.70 37.95
N GLY A 174 -14.40 26.44 38.41
CA GLY A 174 -13.78 25.27 37.77
C GLY A 174 -12.24 25.32 37.75
N GLY A 175 -11.65 26.33 38.40
CA GLY A 175 -10.21 26.55 38.47
C GLY A 175 -9.63 25.89 39.72
N THR A 176 -8.40 25.36 39.62
CA THR A 176 -7.71 24.79 40.78
C THR A 176 -7.16 25.90 41.70
N LYS A 177 -7.46 25.84 43.00
CA LYS A 177 -6.92 26.76 44.00
C LYS A 177 -5.40 26.62 44.08
N GLY A 178 -4.68 27.72 43.82
CA GLY A 178 -3.22 27.76 43.83
C GLY A 178 -2.60 27.34 45.17
N GLU A 179 -3.31 27.56 46.29
CA GLU A 179 -2.88 27.15 47.63
C GLU A 179 -2.77 25.62 47.78
N VAL A 180 -3.71 24.87 47.19
CA VAL A 180 -3.74 23.40 47.24
C VAL A 180 -2.57 22.82 46.43
N LEU A 181 -2.29 23.42 45.27
CA LEU A 181 -1.11 23.08 44.47
C LEU A 181 0.19 23.38 45.24
N LEU A 182 0.28 24.54 45.90
CA LEU A 182 1.45 24.94 46.66
C LEU A 182 1.71 24.02 47.86
N GLN A 183 0.68 23.66 48.61
CA GLN A 183 0.77 22.71 49.72
C GLN A 183 1.20 21.32 49.24
N HIS A 184 0.66 20.84 48.12
CA HIS A 184 1.07 19.56 47.53
C HIS A 184 2.55 19.57 47.13
N LEU A 185 3.02 20.65 46.48
CA LEU A 185 4.43 20.81 46.11
C LEU A 185 5.36 20.86 47.33
N GLN A 186 4.97 21.59 48.38
CA GLN A 186 5.72 21.63 49.65
C GLN A 186 5.80 20.26 50.31
N HIS A 187 4.69 19.52 50.36
CA HIS A 187 4.66 18.16 50.91
C HIS A 187 5.57 17.21 50.09
N ARG A 188 5.53 17.30 48.76
CA ARG A 188 6.39 16.51 47.86
C ARG A 188 7.87 16.82 48.04
N ILE A 189 8.23 18.08 48.29
CA ILE A 189 9.61 18.47 48.58
C ILE A 189 10.07 17.86 49.91
N LYS A 190 9.27 17.95 50.98
CA LYS A 190 9.59 17.33 52.28
C LYS A 190 9.76 15.82 52.20
N LYS A 191 8.86 15.11 51.50
CA LYS A 191 8.93 13.65 51.28
C LYS A 191 10.22 13.25 50.57
N ARG A 192 10.61 13.99 49.52
CA ARG A 192 11.88 13.75 48.80
C ARG A 192 13.11 14.01 49.68
N GLN A 193 13.10 15.07 50.49
CA GLN A 193 14.19 15.36 51.43
C GLN A 193 14.36 14.24 52.47
N GLN A 194 13.27 13.72 53.04
CA GLN A 194 13.31 12.57 53.96
C GLN A 194 13.87 11.31 53.28
N GLN A 195 13.44 11.01 52.05
CA GLN A 195 13.97 9.89 51.29
C GLN A 195 15.47 10.05 50.99
N GLN A 196 15.91 11.25 50.66
CA GLN A 196 17.33 11.55 50.46
C GLN A 196 18.14 11.31 51.73
N GLN A 197 17.67 11.76 52.90
CA GLN A 197 18.34 11.51 54.17
C GLN A 197 18.45 10.01 54.50
N LEU A 198 17.37 9.24 54.26
CA LEU A 198 17.37 7.79 54.43
C LEU A 198 18.38 7.10 53.51
N LEU A 199 18.45 7.52 52.25
CA LEU A 199 19.42 6.98 51.28
C LEU A 199 20.86 7.35 51.66
N GLN A 200 21.10 8.59 52.11
CA GLN A 200 22.42 8.99 52.61
C GLN A 200 22.85 8.17 53.82
N HIS A 201 21.94 7.91 54.78
CA HIS A 201 22.22 7.04 55.92
C HIS A 201 22.54 5.60 55.48
N LYS A 202 21.79 5.04 54.53
CA LYS A 202 22.07 3.70 53.95
C LYS A 202 23.44 3.65 53.27
N ILE A 203 23.79 4.65 52.47
CA ILE A 203 25.10 4.73 51.81
C ILE A 203 26.23 4.79 52.85
N SER A 204 26.08 5.60 53.90
CA SER A 204 27.06 5.69 54.98
C SER A 204 27.23 4.36 55.72
N LYS A 205 26.13 3.64 55.99
CA LYS A 205 26.16 2.31 56.60
C LYS A 205 26.88 1.28 55.72
N LEU A 206 26.55 1.23 54.43
CA LEU A 206 27.20 0.31 53.47
C LEU A 206 28.69 0.61 53.31
N LYS A 207 29.09 1.89 53.25
CA LYS A 207 30.50 2.29 53.20
C LYS A 207 31.28 1.84 54.44
N LYS A 208 30.66 1.88 55.62
CA LYS A 208 31.29 1.40 56.87
C LYS A 208 31.47 -0.12 56.85
N GLN A 209 30.44 -0.86 56.41
CA GLN A 209 30.48 -2.31 56.28
C GLN A 209 31.55 -2.76 55.26
N HIS A 210 31.63 -2.11 54.11
CA HIS A 210 32.64 -2.44 53.09
C HIS A 210 34.08 -2.22 53.59
N ARG A 211 34.34 -1.11 54.32
CA ARG A 211 35.67 -0.88 54.93
C ARG A 211 36.04 -1.95 55.96
N GLN A 212 35.07 -2.44 56.73
CA GLN A 212 35.32 -3.51 57.70
C GLN A 212 35.66 -4.83 57.00
N GLN A 213 34.92 -5.22 55.96
CA GLN A 213 35.20 -6.43 55.18
C GLN A 213 36.58 -6.37 54.51
N MET A 214 36.95 -5.23 53.94
CA MET A 214 38.27 -5.03 53.34
C MET A 214 39.42 -5.09 54.36
N GLY A 215 39.18 -4.65 55.60
CA GLY A 215 40.15 -4.77 56.68
C GLY A 215 40.42 -6.23 57.06
N VAL A 216 39.37 -7.05 57.13
CA VAL A 216 39.48 -8.49 57.45
C VAL A 216 40.23 -9.26 56.35
N PHE A 217 39.96 -8.96 55.08
CA PHE A 217 40.59 -9.62 53.92
C PHE A 217 42.11 -9.35 53.81
N ARG A 218 42.54 -8.14 54.22
CA ARG A 218 43.96 -7.76 54.25
C ARG A 218 44.74 -8.46 55.36
N SER A 219 44.09 -8.80 56.47
CA SER A 219 44.72 -9.52 57.58
C SER A 219 44.91 -11.01 57.27
N SER A 220 44.00 -11.62 56.51
CA SER A 220 44.01 -13.05 56.18
C SER A 220 44.92 -13.44 55.01
N SER A 221 45.44 -12.48 54.24
CA SER A 221 46.25 -12.70 53.03
C SER A 221 47.77 -12.79 53.27
N SER A 222 48.23 -12.80 54.53
CA SER A 222 49.66 -12.80 54.90
C SER A 222 50.27 -14.19 55.16
N SER A 223 49.57 -15.28 54.85
CA SER A 223 50.07 -16.66 55.06
C SER A 223 50.43 -17.34 53.72
N SER A 224 51.47 -18.19 53.72
CA SER A 224 52.07 -18.83 52.54
C SER A 224 51.15 -19.77 51.74
N SER A 225 49.97 -20.14 52.25
CA SER A 225 48.92 -20.79 51.43
C SER A 225 48.24 -19.83 50.43
N ALA A 226 48.52 -18.52 50.51
CA ALA A 226 47.98 -17.50 49.61
C ALA A 226 48.54 -17.56 48.19
N GLU A 227 49.75 -18.10 47.97
CA GLU A 227 50.38 -18.12 46.64
C GLU A 227 49.73 -19.16 45.71
N GLY A 228 49.33 -20.32 46.24
CA GLY A 228 48.54 -21.31 45.50
C GLY A 228 47.10 -20.85 45.23
N LEU A 229 46.49 -20.13 46.17
CA LEU A 229 45.15 -19.55 45.99
C LEU A 229 45.18 -18.42 44.94
N GLN A 230 46.21 -17.57 44.95
CA GLN A 230 46.41 -16.53 43.94
C GLN A 230 46.58 -17.10 42.53
N ARG A 231 47.23 -18.26 42.40
CA ARG A 231 47.36 -18.93 41.10
C ARG A 231 46.02 -19.51 40.62
N ILE A 232 45.24 -20.12 41.51
CA ILE A 232 43.88 -20.60 41.17
C ILE A 232 42.98 -19.41 40.77
N ASP A 233 43.06 -18.29 41.49
CA ASP A 233 42.32 -17.07 41.16
C ASP A 233 42.74 -16.50 39.79
N PHE A 234 44.03 -16.56 39.46
CA PHE A 234 44.55 -16.13 38.16
C PHE A 234 44.08 -17.04 37.02
N ASP A 235 44.17 -18.36 37.19
CA ASP A 235 43.71 -19.34 36.19
C ASP A 235 42.19 -19.22 36.00
N GLN A 236 41.43 -19.01 37.08
CA GLN A 236 39.99 -18.73 37.03
C GLN A 236 39.69 -17.46 36.23
N LEU A 237 40.43 -16.38 36.48
CA LEU A 237 40.27 -15.12 35.75
C LEU A 237 40.62 -15.27 34.26
N GLN A 238 41.60 -16.11 33.92
CA GLN A 238 41.92 -16.44 32.53
C GLN A 238 40.76 -17.18 31.86
N ILE A 239 40.19 -18.20 32.53
CA ILE A 239 39.03 -18.95 32.03
C ILE A 239 37.84 -18.02 31.81
N GLU A 240 37.54 -17.13 32.76
CA GLU A 240 36.43 -16.17 32.64
C GLU A 240 36.67 -15.20 31.47
N ASN A 241 37.88 -14.69 31.31
CA ASN A 241 38.22 -13.81 30.20
C ASN A 241 38.09 -14.52 28.84
N GLU A 242 38.56 -15.76 28.73
CA GLU A 242 38.40 -16.57 27.52
C GLU A 242 36.92 -16.84 27.22
N GLN A 243 36.11 -17.13 28.25
CA GLN A 243 34.67 -17.31 28.11
C GLN A 243 33.97 -16.01 27.65
N PHE A 244 34.33 -14.86 28.23
CA PHE A 244 33.79 -13.57 27.81
C PHE A 244 34.22 -13.21 26.39
N ALA A 245 35.47 -13.48 26.01
CA ALA A 245 35.95 -13.27 24.64
C ALA A 245 35.14 -14.13 23.65
N ALA A 246 34.92 -15.42 23.96
CA ALA A 246 34.09 -16.30 23.15
C ALA A 246 32.64 -15.81 23.03
N GLN A 247 32.04 -15.33 24.13
CA GLN A 247 30.69 -14.78 24.13
C GLN A 247 30.58 -13.49 23.30
N VAL A 248 31.59 -12.62 23.39
CA VAL A 248 31.67 -11.39 22.60
C VAL A 248 31.78 -11.71 21.10
N GLU A 249 32.63 -12.67 20.72
CA GLU A 249 32.75 -13.08 19.31
C GLU A 249 31.47 -13.73 18.78
N SER A 250 30.81 -14.58 19.58
CA SER A 250 29.49 -15.13 19.24
C SER A 250 28.45 -14.03 19.02
N SER A 251 28.40 -13.04 19.91
CA SER A 251 27.47 -11.91 19.80
C SER A 251 27.76 -11.04 18.57
N LYS A 252 29.04 -10.79 18.25
CA LYS A 252 29.44 -10.09 17.02
C LYS A 252 29.00 -10.84 15.77
N ALA A 253 29.18 -12.16 15.73
CA ALA A 253 28.73 -12.99 14.61
C ALA A 253 27.20 -12.94 14.44
N ASP A 254 26.45 -13.01 15.54
CA ASP A 254 25.00 -12.88 15.53
C ASP A 254 24.53 -11.51 15.03
N ILE A 255 25.17 -10.42 15.48
CA ILE A 255 24.88 -9.07 15.01
C ILE A 255 25.17 -8.95 13.51
N ALA A 256 26.30 -9.49 13.04
CA ALA A 256 26.64 -9.50 11.61
C ALA A 256 25.60 -10.27 10.79
N ASN A 257 25.12 -11.42 11.27
CA ASN A 257 24.07 -12.21 10.63
C ASN A 257 22.73 -11.46 10.60
N LYS A 258 22.34 -10.84 11.70
CA LYS A 258 21.12 -9.99 11.77
C LYS A 258 21.23 -8.79 10.82
N LYS A 259 22.38 -8.13 10.73
CA LYS A 259 22.63 -7.03 9.78
C LYS A 259 22.48 -7.49 8.33
N LYS A 260 23.04 -8.65 7.96
CA LYS A 260 22.86 -9.24 6.62
C LYS A 260 21.39 -9.50 6.30
N LYS A 261 20.65 -10.14 7.21
CA LYS A 261 19.21 -10.40 7.05
C LYS A 261 18.40 -9.10 6.90
N CYS A 262 18.68 -8.10 7.74
CA CYS A 262 18.04 -6.78 7.64
C CYS A 262 18.33 -6.12 6.28
N SER A 263 19.57 -6.18 5.79
CA SER A 263 19.93 -5.66 4.47
C SER A 263 19.15 -6.33 3.34
N VAL A 264 19.01 -7.66 3.39
CA VAL A 264 18.23 -8.42 2.39
C VAL A 264 16.74 -8.04 2.46
N LEU A 265 16.18 -7.92 3.66
CA LEU A 265 14.79 -7.50 3.86
C LEU A 265 14.54 -6.07 3.36
N LEU A 266 15.47 -5.14 3.57
CA LEU A 266 15.37 -3.77 3.06
C LEU A 266 15.42 -3.72 1.52
N GLN A 267 16.27 -4.56 0.90
CA GLN A 267 16.31 -4.69 -0.56
C GLN A 267 14.98 -5.26 -1.10
N ALA A 268 14.46 -6.32 -0.48
CA ALA A 268 13.17 -6.89 -0.86
C ALA A 268 12.03 -5.87 -0.68
N GLN A 269 12.04 -5.10 0.41
CA GLN A 269 11.07 -4.04 0.66
C GLN A 269 11.14 -2.94 -0.41
N ALA A 270 12.35 -2.54 -0.84
CA ALA A 270 12.51 -1.55 -1.90
C ALA A 270 11.92 -2.04 -3.23
N VAL A 271 12.17 -3.29 -3.60
CA VAL A 271 11.59 -3.91 -4.82
C VAL A 271 10.06 -3.95 -4.74
N LEU A 272 9.50 -4.37 -3.60
CA LEU A 272 8.04 -4.40 -3.41
C LEU A 272 7.40 -3.00 -3.48
N LYS A 273 8.07 -1.97 -2.95
CA LYS A 273 7.60 -0.57 -3.07
C LYS A 273 7.58 -0.11 -4.52
N GLU A 274 8.62 -0.42 -5.28
CA GLU A 274 8.69 -0.09 -6.70
C GLU A 274 7.60 -0.80 -7.50
N GLN A 275 7.38 -2.11 -7.25
CA GLN A 275 6.31 -2.88 -7.87
C GLN A 275 4.92 -2.29 -7.54
N LEU A 276 4.68 -1.94 -6.28
CA LEU A 276 3.43 -1.29 -5.88
C LEU A 276 3.22 0.04 -6.60
N SER A 277 4.26 0.87 -6.71
CA SER A 277 4.19 2.15 -7.44
C SER A 277 3.81 1.92 -8.91
N ARG A 278 4.44 0.96 -9.59
CA ARG A 278 4.12 0.62 -10.99
C ARG A 278 2.68 0.14 -11.14
N CYS A 279 2.21 -0.75 -10.27
CA CYS A 279 0.81 -1.21 -10.29
C CYS A 279 -0.19 -0.08 -10.07
N LEU A 280 0.14 0.91 -9.22
CA LEU A 280 -0.71 2.09 -9.01
C LEU A 280 -0.76 2.98 -10.25
N GLU A 281 0.38 3.24 -10.90
CA GLU A 281 0.45 3.99 -12.15
C GLU A 281 -0.32 3.31 -13.29
N GLU A 282 -0.18 1.99 -13.43
CA GLU A 282 -0.95 1.18 -14.36
C GLU A 282 -2.46 1.24 -14.06
N GLY A 283 -2.83 1.16 -12.78
CA GLY A 283 -4.23 1.32 -12.33
C GLY A 283 -4.82 2.66 -12.76
N LEU A 284 -4.12 3.76 -12.51
CA LEU A 284 -4.53 5.11 -12.93
C LEU A 284 -4.64 5.24 -14.45
N ALA A 285 -3.71 4.65 -15.21
CA ALA A 285 -3.75 4.64 -16.66
C ALA A 285 -4.96 3.86 -17.20
N LEU A 286 -5.28 2.71 -16.59
CA LEU A 286 -6.45 1.91 -16.94
C LEU A 286 -7.76 2.64 -16.60
N GLU A 287 -7.84 3.32 -15.45
CA GLU A 287 -8.99 4.14 -15.09
C GLU A 287 -9.22 5.28 -16.09
N ALA A 288 -8.16 5.98 -16.49
CA ALA A 288 -8.22 7.02 -17.51
C ALA A 288 -8.70 6.44 -18.86
N SER A 289 -8.20 5.26 -19.26
CA SER A 289 -8.64 4.56 -20.48
C SER A 289 -10.11 4.15 -20.42
N LEU A 290 -10.57 3.61 -19.28
CA LEU A 290 -11.97 3.26 -19.07
C LEU A 290 -12.88 4.48 -19.15
N ASN A 291 -12.49 5.59 -18.54
CA ASN A 291 -13.25 6.83 -18.59
C ASN A 291 -13.32 7.41 -20.01
N SER A 292 -12.21 7.38 -20.75
CA SER A 292 -12.16 7.75 -22.17
C SER A 292 -13.10 6.88 -23.02
N ARG A 293 -13.06 5.55 -22.85
CA ARG A 293 -13.95 4.61 -23.58
C ARG A 293 -15.42 4.79 -23.20
N LYS A 294 -15.74 5.02 -21.93
CA LYS A 294 -17.10 5.33 -21.49
C LYS A 294 -17.62 6.61 -22.16
N ALA A 295 -16.81 7.66 -22.20
CA ALA A 295 -17.17 8.90 -22.89
C ALA A 295 -17.40 8.69 -24.40
N ALA A 296 -16.56 7.88 -25.05
CA ALA A 296 -16.75 7.52 -26.46
C ALA A 296 -18.03 6.72 -26.69
N LEU A 297 -18.34 5.73 -25.84
CA LEU A 297 -19.58 4.96 -25.92
C LEU A 297 -20.82 5.84 -25.74
N GLU A 298 -20.82 6.75 -24.78
CA GLU A 298 -21.93 7.70 -24.58
C GLU A 298 -22.09 8.64 -25.78
N LYS A 299 -21.00 9.04 -26.43
CA LYS A 299 -21.06 9.81 -27.68
C LYS A 299 -21.70 9.00 -28.81
N THR A 300 -21.25 7.77 -29.04
CA THR A 300 -21.81 6.89 -30.08
C THR A 300 -23.28 6.57 -29.81
N LYS A 301 -23.69 6.37 -28.55
CA LYS A 301 -25.11 6.19 -28.21
C LYS A 301 -25.96 7.39 -28.65
N ARG A 302 -25.54 8.62 -28.35
CA ARG A 302 -26.24 9.83 -28.78
C ARG A 302 -26.33 9.91 -30.31
N GLU A 303 -25.24 9.66 -31.02
CA GLU A 303 -25.22 9.63 -32.49
C GLU A 303 -26.16 8.56 -33.06
N THR A 304 -26.23 7.38 -32.43
CA THR A 304 -27.15 6.31 -32.86
C THR A 304 -28.62 6.67 -32.63
N GLU A 305 -28.93 7.38 -31.54
CA GLU A 305 -30.28 7.88 -31.25
C GLU A 305 -30.68 8.99 -32.23
N GLU A 306 -29.77 9.91 -32.54
CA GLU A 306 -29.98 10.99 -33.51
C GLU A 306 -30.22 10.44 -34.92
N THR A 307 -29.35 9.55 -35.40
CA THR A 307 -29.52 8.90 -36.71
C THR A 307 -30.79 8.05 -36.79
N ALA A 308 -31.23 7.43 -35.69
CA ALA A 308 -32.50 6.74 -35.62
C ALA A 308 -33.69 7.71 -35.74
N ALA A 309 -33.63 8.86 -35.05
CA ALA A 309 -34.65 9.90 -35.14
C ALA A 309 -34.74 10.51 -36.55
N GLU A 310 -33.60 10.80 -37.17
CA GLU A 310 -33.50 11.27 -38.57
C GLU A 310 -34.09 10.24 -39.55
N LYS A 311 -33.74 8.96 -39.39
CA LYS A 311 -34.27 7.88 -40.22
C LYS A 311 -35.80 7.80 -40.12
N GLU A 312 -36.37 7.96 -38.93
CA GLU A 312 -37.83 8.00 -38.76
C GLU A 312 -38.45 9.27 -39.34
N ALA A 313 -37.80 10.44 -39.23
CA ALA A 313 -38.25 11.67 -39.86
C ALA A 313 -38.30 11.56 -41.39
N VAL A 314 -37.22 11.06 -42.01
CA VAL A 314 -37.14 10.81 -43.46
C VAL A 314 -38.20 9.81 -43.91
N LYS A 315 -38.45 8.74 -43.15
CA LYS A 315 -39.54 7.79 -43.45
C LYS A 315 -40.91 8.46 -43.41
N ARG A 316 -41.19 9.32 -42.42
CA ARG A 316 -42.46 10.05 -42.32
C ARG A 316 -42.63 11.03 -43.48
N GLU A 317 -41.58 11.76 -43.83
CA GLU A 317 -41.57 12.68 -44.96
C GLU A 317 -41.77 11.94 -46.30
N THR A 318 -41.05 10.84 -46.51
CA THR A 318 -41.20 9.98 -47.69
C THR A 318 -42.63 9.47 -47.82
N LYS A 319 -43.25 9.01 -46.72
CA LYS A 319 -44.66 8.61 -46.70
C LYS A 319 -45.59 9.79 -47.03
N ARG A 320 -45.35 10.97 -46.48
CA ARG A 320 -46.12 12.20 -46.75
C ARG A 320 -46.04 12.59 -48.23
N LEU A 321 -44.84 12.62 -48.80
CA LEU A 321 -44.62 12.93 -50.22
C LEU A 321 -45.26 11.87 -51.13
N LEU A 322 -45.20 10.59 -50.76
CA LEU A 322 -45.88 9.53 -51.49
C LEU A 322 -47.41 9.74 -51.50
N VAL A 323 -48.00 10.08 -50.35
CA VAL A 323 -49.43 10.40 -50.26
C VAL A 323 -49.77 11.66 -51.08
N GLN A 324 -48.97 12.72 -50.99
CA GLN A 324 -49.18 13.95 -51.75
C GLN A 324 -49.07 13.71 -53.27
N SER A 325 -48.09 12.92 -53.72
CA SER A 325 -47.91 12.54 -55.13
C SER A 325 -49.09 11.71 -55.66
N ARG A 326 -49.71 10.87 -54.82
CA ARG A 326 -50.90 10.09 -55.18
C ARG A 326 -52.19 10.91 -55.10
N GLY A 327 -52.28 11.88 -54.19
CA GLY A 327 -53.45 12.73 -53.98
C GLY A 327 -53.55 13.91 -54.94
N CYS A 328 -52.45 14.28 -55.61
CA CYS A 328 -52.47 15.30 -56.66
C CYS A 328 -53.09 14.73 -57.95
N SER A 329 -54.41 14.61 -57.97
CA SER A 329 -55.19 14.09 -59.11
C SER A 329 -55.06 14.90 -60.41
N GLN A 330 -54.38 16.06 -60.35
CA GLN A 330 -54.14 16.92 -61.51
C GLN A 330 -52.90 16.52 -62.32
N LEU A 331 -52.00 15.70 -61.77
CA LEU A 331 -50.84 15.20 -62.51
C LEU A 331 -51.21 13.84 -63.13
N PRO A 332 -51.25 13.72 -64.47
CA PRO A 332 -51.56 12.46 -65.13
C PRO A 332 -50.49 11.44 -64.76
N GLN A 333 -50.89 10.21 -64.40
CA GLN A 333 -49.90 9.18 -64.12
C GLN A 333 -49.09 8.89 -65.38
N VAL A 334 -47.85 8.41 -65.22
CA VAL A 334 -47.02 7.98 -66.36
C VAL A 334 -47.79 7.00 -67.24
N LYS A 335 -48.60 6.12 -66.64
CA LYS A 335 -49.50 5.21 -67.36
C LYS A 335 -50.52 5.96 -68.23
N ASP A 336 -51.11 7.03 -67.73
CA ASP A 336 -52.09 7.86 -68.46
C ASP A 336 -51.42 8.62 -69.60
N LEU A 337 -50.22 9.19 -69.38
CA LEU A 337 -49.44 9.85 -70.42
C LEU A 337 -49.04 8.88 -71.54
N VAL A 338 -48.63 7.65 -71.17
CA VAL A 338 -48.32 6.59 -72.14
C VAL A 338 -49.56 6.20 -72.93
N LEU A 339 -50.71 6.03 -72.27
CA LEU A 339 -51.98 5.73 -72.93
C LEU A 339 -52.42 6.87 -73.87
N GLN A 340 -52.31 8.11 -73.42
CA GLN A 340 -52.65 9.29 -74.22
C GLN A 340 -51.74 9.39 -75.46
N LYS A 341 -50.44 9.16 -75.30
CA LYS A 341 -49.48 9.14 -76.42
C LYS A 341 -49.77 8.01 -77.40
N PHE A 342 -50.16 6.84 -76.92
CA PHE A 342 -50.61 5.72 -77.75
C PHE A 342 -51.87 6.07 -78.56
N LEU A 343 -52.88 6.66 -77.91
CA LEU A 343 -54.11 7.10 -78.57
C LEU A 343 -53.84 8.16 -79.63
N LEU A 344 -52.96 9.12 -79.33
CA LEU A 344 -52.53 10.16 -80.26
C LEU A 344 -51.87 9.53 -81.49
N LEU A 345 -50.90 8.63 -81.31
CA LEU A 345 -50.26 7.91 -82.41
C LEU A 345 -51.27 7.11 -83.26
N LYS A 346 -52.25 6.47 -82.63
CA LYS A 346 -53.31 5.73 -83.34
C LYS A 346 -54.17 6.67 -84.19
N GLN A 347 -54.54 7.83 -83.66
CA GLN A 347 -55.29 8.85 -84.41
C GLN A 347 -54.45 9.48 -85.53
N THR A 348 -53.18 9.79 -85.30
CA THR A 348 -52.27 10.29 -86.33
C THR A 348 -52.12 9.29 -87.47
N LYS A 349 -52.00 7.99 -87.18
CA LYS A 349 -52.00 6.93 -88.21
C LYS A 349 -53.29 6.93 -89.02
N LYS A 350 -54.46 7.05 -88.37
CA LYS A 350 -55.75 7.15 -89.06
C LYS A 350 -55.84 8.40 -89.94
N LEU A 351 -55.42 9.57 -89.43
CA LEU A 351 -55.39 10.81 -90.20
C LEU A 351 -54.47 10.71 -91.41
N ASN A 352 -53.28 10.12 -91.25
CA ASN A 352 -52.35 9.92 -92.36
C ASN A 352 -52.92 8.95 -93.40
N ALA A 353 -53.60 7.88 -92.98
CA ALA A 353 -54.28 6.98 -93.90
C ALA A 353 -55.41 7.69 -94.67
N LEU A 354 -56.22 8.51 -93.99
CA LEU A 354 -57.28 9.30 -94.64
C LEU A 354 -56.71 10.37 -95.57
N ARG A 355 -55.64 11.06 -95.18
CA ARG A 355 -54.93 12.02 -96.04
C ARG A 355 -54.44 11.36 -97.33
N ARG A 356 -53.82 10.17 -97.23
CA ARG A 356 -53.43 9.38 -98.41
C ARG A 356 -54.63 9.02 -99.29
N LYS A 357 -55.76 8.60 -98.70
CA LYS A 357 -56.99 8.33 -99.47
C LYS A 357 -57.51 9.57 -100.19
N LEU A 358 -57.48 10.73 -99.52
CA LEU A 358 -57.89 12.01 -100.10
C LEU A 358 -56.96 12.43 -101.25
N GLU A 359 -55.65 12.24 -101.08
CA GLU A 359 -54.65 12.50 -102.10
C GLU A 359 -54.84 11.62 -103.34
N VAL A 360 -55.10 10.31 -103.15
CA VAL A 360 -55.46 9.39 -104.25
C VAL A 360 -56.74 9.85 -104.95
N ALA A 361 -57.81 10.17 -104.22
CA ALA A 361 -59.05 10.67 -104.81
C ALA A 361 -58.87 12.01 -105.55
N GLN A 362 -57.99 12.89 -105.06
CA GLN A 362 -57.62 14.13 -105.76
C GLN A 362 -56.82 13.87 -107.03
N LEU A 363 -55.93 12.88 -107.04
CA LEU A 363 -55.21 12.45 -108.24
C LEU A 363 -56.17 11.82 -109.25
N GLU A 364 -57.06 10.93 -108.81
CA GLU A 364 -58.09 10.31 -109.66
C GLU A 364 -59.05 11.34 -110.27
N THR A 365 -59.50 12.33 -109.50
CA THR A 365 -60.34 13.41 -110.06
C THR A 365 -59.55 14.31 -111.02
N LYS A 366 -58.25 14.51 -110.81
CA LYS A 366 -57.38 15.21 -111.77
C LYS A 366 -57.19 14.39 -113.04
N THR A 367 -56.97 13.08 -112.96
CA THR A 367 -56.86 12.20 -114.14
C THR A 367 -58.19 12.13 -114.87
N VAL A 368 -59.32 11.91 -114.20
CA VAL A 368 -60.65 11.95 -114.82
C VAL A 368 -60.94 13.30 -115.48
N LYS A 369 -60.56 14.44 -114.85
CA LYS A 369 -60.67 15.76 -115.50
C LYS A 369 -59.75 15.90 -116.71
N GLN A 370 -58.55 15.32 -116.68
CA GLN A 370 -57.64 15.29 -117.83
C GLN A 370 -58.18 14.39 -118.94
N ASP A 371 -58.73 13.22 -118.61
CA ASP A 371 -59.36 12.28 -119.53
C ASP A 371 -60.61 12.91 -120.16
N LEU A 372 -61.45 13.62 -119.39
CA LEU A 372 -62.58 14.39 -119.91
C LEU A 372 -62.15 15.56 -120.81
N LYS A 373 -61.01 16.22 -120.52
CA LYS A 373 -60.42 17.22 -121.43
C LYS A 373 -59.90 16.60 -122.73
N PHE A 374 -59.36 15.38 -122.66
CA PHE A 374 -58.96 14.62 -123.85
C PHE A 374 -60.17 14.15 -124.67
N GLN A 375 -61.28 13.77 -124.01
CA GLN A 375 -62.53 13.38 -124.66
C GLN A 375 -63.34 14.58 -125.21
N GLY A 376 -63.10 15.80 -124.72
CA GLY A 376 -63.66 17.05 -125.28
C GLY A 376 -62.90 17.66 -126.47
N LEU A 377 -61.86 16.97 -126.97
CA LEU A 377 -61.07 17.38 -128.14
C LEU A 377 -61.28 16.48 -129.36
N SER A 378 -62.33 15.66 -129.36
CA SER A 378 -62.79 14.94 -130.54
C SER A 378 -64.29 15.13 -130.71
N ALA A 379 -64.64 16.03 -131.63
CA ALA A 379 -65.86 16.09 -132.45
C ALA A 379 -67.23 15.98 -131.77
#